data_AF-A0A0H2RI23-F1
#
_entry.id   AF-A0A0H2RI23-F1
#
_cell.length_a   1.000
_cell.length_b   1.000
_cell.length_c   1.000
_cell.angle_alpha   90.00
_cell.angle_beta   90.00
_cell.angle_gamma   90.00
#
_symmetry.space_group_name_H-M   'P 1'
#
loop_
_entity.id
_entity.type
_entity.pdbx_description
1 polymer ?
#
loop_
_entity_poly.entity_id
_entity_poly.type
_entity_poly.pdbx_seq_one_letter_code
_entity_poly.pdbx_strand_id
1 'polypeptide(L)'
;MSVDIGLDDRELREAKLLVATDPRQALELALSKSATHKKVIAHSMKDIPELVAAMAIGMFAREIQETDFKMALRGSGHLRVDDDQLDALHALAAVGCEFYAKHPLAKQHLLVALPALGKWLDLALDTILDDTHPRSARRGVLQVVKDAVSSLRDIGDEGRLFMGQREYWRRIIVAWLAVEDSSIEEDVLLSGLLATSRSILMEEKGDDANFPDEILVLGNGELRETKANNVIRIALGRIRRAMSVFMTNGEDAVLALHLGVFHYILLSDPGENGTHAFEHPLHVALRELDGMGVVKGILSASMWHSKWTTVSLSLGIVFCHLSGIRSSDTLKKSLEIGLVELLWEASKHSEQLNDIGRASITVLIRELLPESLILRSVVKGCDLDELRSSTASILGDDWANVFSVHEDRKSLYQALVRRNGKEKIRCGNPRCSMRETNLLRFKTCAKCQLRFYCSRACHVHAWNEAGHRAECQSICGIIDTLKLGVLHSDIKYLLRTAHDDAQRYLDETKEIPTSTQALFVHYTQVLHTDINQRRGVEPVIDIMDDIQVPESVILPDLQFHYRCDFSCRIQISFSLCGETRFIWTHSGLHDPAASGDD
;
A
#
# COMPACT_ATOMS: atom_id res chain seq x y z
N MET A 1 -18.17 -14.79 28.52
CA MET A 1 -18.87 -15.63 29.51
C MET A 1 -18.29 -17.03 29.42
N SER A 2 -17.21 -17.31 30.15
CA SER A 2 -16.84 -18.69 30.43
C SER A 2 -17.96 -19.25 31.31
N VAL A 3 -18.50 -20.41 30.94
CA VAL A 3 -19.23 -21.21 31.91
C VAL A 3 -18.16 -21.63 32.90
N ASP A 4 -18.08 -20.97 34.05
CA ASP A 4 -17.24 -21.43 35.15
C ASP A 4 -17.78 -22.81 35.51
N ILE A 5 -17.15 -23.85 34.96
CA ILE A 5 -17.23 -25.18 35.52
C ILE A 5 -16.79 -24.97 36.95
N GLY A 6 -17.73 -25.11 37.90
CA GLY A 6 -17.57 -24.72 39.30
C GLY A 6 -16.52 -25.56 40.01
N LEU A 7 -15.26 -25.41 39.61
CA LEU A 7 -14.09 -25.81 40.35
C LEU A 7 -14.17 -25.07 41.67
N ASP A 8 -13.91 -25.80 42.76
CA ASP A 8 -13.85 -25.18 44.07
C ASP A 8 -12.75 -24.10 44.04
N ASP A 9 -13.13 -22.84 44.28
CA ASP A 9 -12.20 -21.71 44.38
C ASP A 9 -11.04 -21.99 45.33
N ARG A 10 -11.25 -22.89 46.30
CA ARG A 10 -10.21 -23.40 47.17
C ARG A 10 -9.22 -24.30 46.41
N GLU A 11 -9.67 -25.32 45.69
CA GLU A 11 -8.80 -26.21 44.91
C GLU A 11 -7.99 -25.43 43.86
N LEU A 12 -8.61 -24.47 43.18
CA LEU A 12 -7.91 -23.62 42.21
C LEU A 12 -6.82 -22.76 42.85
N ARG A 13 -7.07 -22.22 44.05
CA ARG A 13 -6.07 -21.45 44.82
C ARG A 13 -4.94 -22.34 45.33
N GLU A 14 -5.27 -23.53 45.82
CA GLU A 14 -4.28 -24.52 46.27
C GLU A 14 -3.38 -24.97 45.11
N ALA A 15 -3.95 -25.25 43.92
CA ALA A 15 -3.19 -25.59 42.72
C ALA A 15 -2.29 -24.43 42.24
N LYS A 16 -2.78 -23.19 42.25
CA LYS A 16 -1.97 -21.99 41.93
C LYS A 16 -0.81 -21.81 42.89
N LEU A 17 -1.06 -21.99 44.19
CA LEU A 17 0.00 -21.93 45.20
C LEU A 17 1.04 -23.00 44.95
N LEU A 18 0.61 -24.24 44.67
CA LEU A 18 1.53 -25.34 44.41
C LEU A 18 2.37 -25.10 43.15
N VAL A 19 1.80 -24.61 42.05
CA VAL A 19 2.57 -24.26 40.84
C VAL A 19 3.62 -23.18 41.13
N ALA A 20 3.32 -22.22 42.01
CA ALA A 20 4.27 -21.18 42.39
C ALA A 20 5.38 -21.69 43.34
N THR A 21 5.08 -22.62 44.26
CA THR A 21 6.03 -23.08 45.29
C THR A 21 6.80 -24.34 44.88
N ASP A 22 6.14 -25.28 44.20
CA ASP A 22 6.70 -26.55 43.72
C ASP A 22 6.04 -26.95 42.37
N PRO A 23 6.46 -26.31 41.26
CA PRO A 23 5.89 -26.57 39.94
C PRO A 23 6.10 -28.01 39.46
N ARG A 24 7.10 -28.73 40.01
CA ARG A 24 7.34 -30.12 39.68
C ARG A 24 6.28 -31.03 40.31
N GLN A 25 5.99 -30.84 41.59
CA GLN A 25 4.92 -31.58 42.25
C GLN A 25 3.56 -31.29 41.60
N ALA A 26 3.29 -30.04 41.23
CA ALA A 26 2.08 -29.70 40.49
C ALA A 26 1.99 -30.46 39.15
N LEU A 27 3.11 -30.58 38.42
CA LEU A 27 3.15 -31.34 37.17
C LEU A 27 2.90 -32.84 37.38
N GLU A 28 3.43 -33.42 38.45
CA GLU A 28 3.14 -34.82 38.82
C GLU A 28 1.64 -35.03 39.10
N LEU A 29 0.99 -34.07 39.78
CA LEU A 29 -0.46 -34.08 39.99
C LEU A 29 -1.24 -33.92 38.67
N ALA A 30 -0.79 -33.06 37.76
CA ALA A 30 -1.39 -32.96 36.42
C ALA A 30 -1.26 -34.27 35.62
N LEU A 31 -0.08 -34.91 35.64
CA LEU A 31 0.18 -36.20 34.98
C LEU A 31 -0.68 -37.33 35.55
N SER A 32 -1.01 -37.28 36.84
CA SER A 32 -1.98 -38.18 37.49
C SER A 32 -3.45 -37.83 37.21
N LYS A 33 -3.72 -37.01 36.19
CA LYS A 33 -5.06 -36.63 35.67
C LYS A 33 -5.83 -35.64 36.55
N SER A 34 -5.16 -34.81 37.35
CA SER A 34 -5.82 -33.67 37.99
C SER A 34 -6.08 -32.56 36.97
N ALA A 35 -7.34 -32.38 36.56
CA ALA A 35 -7.76 -31.34 35.61
C ALA A 35 -7.41 -29.93 36.12
N THR A 36 -7.63 -29.66 37.42
CA THR A 36 -7.29 -28.36 38.04
C THR A 36 -5.81 -28.02 37.93
N HIS A 37 -4.91 -28.97 38.24
CA HIS A 37 -3.47 -28.73 38.13
C HIS A 37 -3.03 -28.58 36.67
N LYS A 38 -3.61 -29.37 35.76
CA LYS A 38 -3.37 -29.24 34.31
C LYS A 38 -3.72 -27.82 33.84
N LYS A 39 -4.92 -27.34 34.18
CA LYS A 39 -5.40 -25.99 33.85
C LYS A 39 -4.48 -24.90 34.39
N VAL A 40 -4.08 -24.99 35.66
CA VAL A 40 -3.18 -24.00 36.26
C VAL A 40 -1.80 -24.03 35.58
N ILE A 41 -1.23 -25.21 35.32
CA ILE A 41 0.06 -25.32 34.63
C ILE A 41 -0.01 -24.72 33.23
N ALA A 42 -1.07 -25.02 32.47
CA ALA A 42 -1.26 -24.48 31.13
C ALA A 42 -1.22 -22.94 31.11
N HIS A 43 -1.84 -22.29 32.10
CA HIS A 43 -1.89 -20.84 32.22
C HIS A 43 -0.64 -20.22 32.88
N SER A 44 0.23 -21.04 33.48
CA SER A 44 1.46 -20.60 34.16
C SER A 44 2.73 -21.02 33.41
N MET A 45 2.62 -21.47 32.15
CA MET A 45 3.75 -21.96 31.36
C MET A 45 4.93 -20.97 31.25
N LYS A 46 4.66 -19.65 31.30
CA LYS A 46 5.68 -18.60 31.25
C LYS A 46 6.35 -18.34 32.61
N ASP A 47 5.69 -18.72 33.70
CA ASP A 47 6.11 -18.41 35.07
C ASP A 47 6.83 -19.59 35.74
N ILE A 48 6.67 -20.81 35.22
CA ILE A 48 7.33 -22.01 35.73
C ILE A 48 8.76 -22.16 35.19
N PRO A 49 9.67 -22.85 35.91
CA PRO A 49 11.02 -23.09 35.44
C PRO A 49 11.04 -23.80 34.08
N GLU A 50 11.92 -23.37 33.17
CA GLU A 50 11.97 -23.86 31.77
C GLU A 50 12.05 -25.40 31.69
N LEU A 51 12.77 -26.06 32.61
CA LEU A 51 12.87 -27.52 32.66
C LEU A 51 11.51 -28.20 32.95
N VAL A 52 10.71 -27.61 33.85
CA VAL A 52 9.37 -28.11 34.16
C VAL A 52 8.41 -27.82 33.00
N ALA A 53 8.52 -26.64 32.39
CA ALA A 53 7.78 -26.32 31.16
C ALA A 53 8.07 -27.33 30.05
N ALA A 54 9.32 -27.75 29.84
CA ALA A 54 9.69 -28.73 28.82
C ALA A 54 9.02 -30.09 29.03
N MET A 55 8.90 -30.53 30.29
CA MET A 55 8.17 -31.74 30.66
C MET A 55 6.65 -31.57 30.46
N ALA A 56 6.10 -30.42 30.84
CA ALA A 56 4.69 -30.09 30.63
C ALA A 56 4.31 -30.07 29.15
N ILE A 57 5.16 -29.53 28.27
CA ILE A 57 4.96 -29.59 26.80
C ILE A 57 4.82 -31.04 26.33
N GLY A 58 5.65 -31.96 26.84
CA GLY A 58 5.54 -33.39 26.50
C GLY A 58 4.21 -34.02 26.92
N MET A 59 3.67 -33.61 28.08
CA MET A 59 2.34 -34.01 28.55
C MET A 59 1.24 -33.48 27.62
N PHE A 60 1.23 -32.17 27.35
CA PHE A 60 0.20 -31.54 26.52
C PHE A 60 0.25 -31.98 25.05
N ALA A 61 1.43 -32.17 24.47
CA ALA A 61 1.58 -32.69 23.12
C ALA A 61 0.99 -34.11 22.98
N ARG A 62 1.19 -34.97 23.99
CA ARG A 62 0.58 -36.31 24.03
C ARG A 62 -0.93 -36.24 24.12
N GLU A 63 -1.47 -35.34 24.94
CA GLU A 63 -2.91 -35.14 25.07
C GLU A 63 -3.55 -34.71 23.74
N ILE A 64 -2.92 -33.80 23.01
CA ILE A 64 -3.35 -33.43 21.66
C ILE A 64 -3.28 -34.65 20.71
N GLN A 65 -2.24 -35.46 20.79
CA GLN A 65 -2.07 -36.66 19.96
C GLN A 65 -3.14 -37.74 20.25
N GLU A 66 -3.49 -37.93 21.51
CA GLU A 66 -4.44 -38.95 21.98
C GLU A 66 -5.91 -38.49 21.87
N THR A 67 -6.15 -37.25 21.44
CA THR A 67 -7.49 -36.70 21.28
C THR A 67 -8.34 -37.53 20.31
N ASP A 68 -9.51 -38.00 20.77
CA ASP A 68 -10.53 -38.57 19.90
C ASP A 68 -11.32 -37.45 19.20
N PHE A 69 -10.93 -37.16 17.96
CA PHE A 69 -11.59 -36.15 17.12
C PHE A 69 -13.08 -36.42 16.87
N LYS A 70 -13.57 -37.66 17.02
CA LYS A 70 -15.01 -37.93 16.92
C LYS A 70 -15.78 -37.41 18.13
N MET A 71 -15.18 -37.48 19.31
CA MET A 71 -15.74 -36.91 20.54
C MET A 71 -15.59 -35.40 20.62
N ALA A 72 -14.56 -34.85 19.96
CA ALA A 72 -14.36 -33.41 19.82
C ALA A 72 -15.42 -32.73 18.95
N LEU A 73 -16.25 -33.50 18.23
CA LEU A 73 -17.38 -32.96 17.46
C LEU A 73 -18.70 -33.13 18.22
N ARG A 74 -19.52 -32.07 18.25
CA ARG A 74 -20.93 -32.17 18.64
C ARG A 74 -21.68 -33.04 17.63
N GLY A 75 -22.86 -33.54 18.00
CA GLY A 75 -23.74 -34.24 17.06
C GLY A 75 -24.10 -33.42 15.81
N SER A 76 -23.90 -32.09 15.84
CA SER A 76 -24.02 -31.18 14.70
C SER A 76 -22.77 -31.12 13.80
N GLY A 77 -21.73 -31.91 14.06
CA GLY A 77 -20.46 -31.85 13.33
C GLY A 77 -19.55 -30.68 13.67
N HIS A 78 -19.90 -29.85 14.66
CA HIS A 78 -19.14 -28.67 15.05
C HIS A 78 -18.17 -28.97 16.19
N LEU A 79 -17.04 -28.26 16.23
CA LEU A 79 -16.06 -28.42 17.30
C LEU A 79 -16.66 -28.11 18.68
N ARG A 80 -16.65 -29.10 19.56
CA ARG A 80 -16.87 -28.93 20.99
C ARG A 80 -15.55 -28.49 21.59
N VAL A 81 -15.47 -27.21 21.89
CA VAL A 81 -14.37 -26.65 22.64
C VAL A 81 -14.51 -27.12 24.10
N ASP A 82 -13.75 -28.15 24.48
CA ASP A 82 -13.61 -28.61 25.87
C ASP A 82 -12.47 -27.85 26.55
N ASP A 83 -12.62 -27.56 27.84
CA ASP A 83 -11.67 -26.77 28.63
C ASP A 83 -10.29 -27.45 28.66
N ASP A 84 -10.25 -28.79 28.78
CA ASP A 84 -8.98 -29.54 28.85
C ASP A 84 -8.14 -29.42 27.56
N GLN A 85 -8.79 -29.45 26.40
CA GLN A 85 -8.11 -29.36 25.09
C GLN A 85 -7.68 -27.93 24.78
N LEU A 86 -8.48 -26.95 25.20
CA LEU A 86 -8.08 -25.54 25.17
C LEU A 86 -6.84 -25.31 26.02
N ASP A 87 -6.81 -25.85 27.25
CA ASP A 87 -5.68 -25.71 28.16
C ASP A 87 -4.42 -26.31 27.53
N ALA A 88 -4.52 -27.48 26.89
CA ALA A 88 -3.39 -28.07 26.17
C ALA A 88 -2.87 -27.19 25.02
N LEU A 89 -3.76 -26.67 24.16
CA LEU A 89 -3.36 -25.77 23.08
C LEU A 89 -2.76 -24.46 23.61
N HIS A 90 -3.37 -23.89 24.65
CA HIS A 90 -2.90 -22.68 25.29
C HIS A 90 -1.49 -22.86 25.85
N ALA A 91 -1.23 -23.99 26.51
CA ALA A 91 0.07 -24.31 27.07
C ALA A 91 1.16 -24.42 25.99
N LEU A 92 0.84 -25.05 24.85
CA LEU A 92 1.74 -25.19 23.71
C LEU A 92 2.01 -23.82 23.05
N ALA A 93 1.00 -22.96 22.95
CA ALA A 93 1.12 -21.61 22.37
C ALA A 93 1.81 -20.61 23.31
N ALA A 94 1.90 -20.91 24.61
CA ALA A 94 2.49 -20.02 25.59
C ALA A 94 4.01 -19.96 25.54
N VAL A 95 4.67 -20.96 24.93
CA VAL A 95 6.12 -21.03 24.77
C VAL A 95 6.53 -20.57 23.36
N GLY A 96 7.57 -19.73 23.27
CA GLY A 96 8.02 -19.16 22.00
C GLY A 96 9.11 -19.99 21.31
N CYS A 97 9.54 -19.54 20.12
CA CYS A 97 10.57 -20.22 19.33
C CYS A 97 11.92 -20.37 20.04
N GLU A 98 12.31 -19.39 20.85
CA GLU A 98 13.54 -19.46 21.65
C GLU A 98 13.52 -20.62 22.65
N PHE A 99 12.34 -20.98 23.17
CA PHE A 99 12.17 -22.11 24.08
C PHE A 99 12.44 -23.43 23.35
N TYR A 100 11.82 -23.64 22.19
CA TYR A 100 12.03 -24.85 21.40
C TYR A 100 13.46 -25.02 20.88
N ALA A 101 14.16 -23.91 20.63
CA ALA A 101 15.58 -23.94 20.29
C ALA A 101 16.46 -24.44 21.44
N LYS A 102 16.11 -24.12 22.70
CA LYS A 102 16.84 -24.57 23.89
C LYS A 102 16.48 -25.99 24.34
N HIS A 103 15.24 -26.43 24.07
CA HIS A 103 14.68 -27.68 24.60
C HIS A 103 14.29 -28.66 23.47
N PRO A 104 15.27 -29.35 22.84
CA PRO A 104 15.03 -30.18 21.66
C PRO A 104 14.09 -31.36 21.92
N LEU A 105 14.03 -31.89 23.14
CA LEU A 105 13.09 -32.96 23.50
C LEU A 105 11.64 -32.45 23.49
N ALA A 106 11.38 -31.25 24.02
CA ALA A 106 10.07 -30.62 23.96
C ALA A 106 9.65 -30.32 22.51
N LYS A 107 10.61 -29.84 21.68
CA LYS A 107 10.43 -29.68 20.24
C LYS A 107 10.03 -31.01 19.58
N GLN A 108 10.74 -32.10 19.89
CA GLN A 108 10.45 -33.43 19.35
C GLN A 108 9.04 -33.93 19.72
N HIS A 109 8.60 -33.71 20.96
CA HIS A 109 7.24 -34.06 21.38
C HIS A 109 6.19 -33.31 20.55
N LEU A 110 6.38 -32.02 20.30
CA LEU A 110 5.46 -31.24 19.49
C LEU A 110 5.51 -31.64 18.00
N LEU A 111 6.69 -31.97 17.46
CA LEU A 111 6.85 -32.48 16.09
C LEU A 111 6.00 -33.75 15.86
N VAL A 112 5.98 -34.66 16.83
CA VAL A 112 5.16 -35.88 16.79
C VAL A 112 3.65 -35.56 16.84
N ALA A 113 3.27 -34.46 17.52
CA ALA A 113 1.88 -34.02 17.63
C ALA A 113 1.37 -33.18 16.44
N LEU A 114 2.24 -32.76 15.50
CA LEU A 114 1.84 -31.90 14.36
C LEU A 114 0.63 -32.43 13.56
N PRO A 115 0.51 -33.73 13.23
CA PRO A 115 -0.65 -34.20 12.48
C PRO A 115 -1.97 -34.04 13.24
N ALA A 116 -1.94 -34.16 14.57
CA ALA A 116 -3.11 -33.96 15.42
C ALA A 116 -3.44 -32.46 15.57
N LEU A 117 -2.44 -31.59 15.72
CA LEU A 117 -2.62 -30.14 15.69
C LEU A 117 -3.21 -29.64 14.38
N GLY A 118 -2.73 -30.18 13.24
CA GLY A 118 -3.28 -29.88 11.92
C GLY A 118 -4.77 -30.23 11.82
N LYS A 119 -5.17 -31.42 12.31
CA LYS A 119 -6.59 -31.82 12.35
C LYS A 119 -7.42 -30.90 13.24
N TRP A 120 -6.89 -30.48 14.39
CA TRP A 120 -7.55 -29.49 15.26
C TRP A 120 -7.79 -28.17 14.54
N LEU A 121 -6.75 -27.66 13.88
CA LEU A 121 -6.81 -26.44 13.09
C LEU A 121 -7.81 -26.57 11.93
N ASP A 122 -7.83 -27.72 11.24
CA ASP A 122 -8.78 -28.00 10.17
C ASP A 122 -10.23 -27.91 10.67
N LEU A 123 -10.57 -28.61 11.75
CA LEU A 123 -11.91 -28.64 12.32
C LEU A 123 -12.34 -27.28 12.86
N ALA A 124 -11.42 -26.54 13.48
CA ALA A 124 -11.69 -25.21 14.02
C ALA A 124 -11.96 -24.19 12.90
N LEU A 125 -11.18 -24.23 11.82
CA LEU A 125 -11.40 -23.39 10.64
C LEU A 125 -12.71 -23.76 9.94
N ASP A 126 -13.02 -25.04 9.78
CA ASP A 126 -14.31 -25.47 9.21
C ASP A 126 -15.48 -24.99 10.07
N THR A 127 -15.35 -25.04 11.39
CA THR A 127 -16.37 -24.52 12.33
C THR A 127 -16.55 -23.00 12.22
N ILE A 128 -15.49 -22.23 11.91
CA ILE A 128 -15.59 -20.77 11.70
C ILE A 128 -16.24 -20.45 10.35
N LEU A 129 -15.95 -21.25 9.33
CA LEU A 129 -16.47 -21.07 7.97
C LEU A 129 -17.93 -21.55 7.83
N ASP A 130 -18.40 -22.40 8.75
CA ASP A 130 -19.81 -22.77 8.86
C ASP A 130 -20.61 -21.67 9.58
N ASP A 131 -21.38 -20.90 8.81
CA ASP A 131 -22.21 -19.80 9.32
C ASP A 131 -23.37 -20.28 10.22
N THR A 132 -23.60 -21.60 10.34
CA THR A 132 -24.59 -22.15 11.27
C THR A 132 -24.11 -22.16 12.73
N HIS A 133 -22.83 -21.87 12.99
CA HIS A 133 -22.30 -21.90 14.35
C HIS A 133 -22.73 -20.68 15.18
N PRO A 134 -23.13 -20.86 16.46
CA PRO A 134 -23.52 -19.75 17.33
C PRO A 134 -22.39 -18.72 17.51
N ARG A 135 -22.70 -17.44 17.28
CA ARG A 135 -21.75 -16.31 17.48
C ARG A 135 -21.10 -16.32 18.86
N SER A 136 -21.82 -16.75 19.90
CA SER A 136 -21.28 -16.82 21.27
C SER A 136 -20.13 -17.80 21.46
N ALA A 137 -20.01 -18.82 20.61
CA ALA A 137 -18.97 -19.84 20.70
C ALA A 137 -17.78 -19.56 19.75
N ARG A 138 -17.99 -18.74 18.71
CA ARG A 138 -17.00 -18.43 17.66
C ARG A 138 -15.69 -17.86 18.23
N ARG A 139 -15.74 -16.96 19.21
CA ARG A 139 -14.54 -16.46 19.90
C ARG A 139 -13.67 -17.59 20.47
N GLY A 140 -14.27 -18.60 21.09
CA GLY A 140 -13.54 -19.74 21.65
C GLY A 140 -12.85 -20.56 20.55
N VAL A 141 -13.53 -20.78 19.43
CA VAL A 141 -12.96 -21.46 18.26
C VAL A 141 -11.84 -20.64 17.61
N LEU A 142 -11.98 -19.32 17.52
CA LEU A 142 -10.91 -18.43 17.05
C LEU A 142 -9.67 -18.48 17.95
N GLN A 143 -9.86 -18.62 19.27
CA GLN A 143 -8.76 -18.80 20.22
C GLN A 143 -8.05 -20.13 19.99
N VAL A 144 -8.78 -21.23 19.74
CA VAL A 144 -8.21 -22.52 19.32
C VAL A 144 -7.34 -22.34 18.06
N VAL A 145 -7.85 -21.66 17.04
CA VAL A 145 -7.11 -21.41 15.79
C VAL A 145 -5.83 -20.62 16.07
N LYS A 146 -5.91 -19.54 16.86
CA LYS A 146 -4.75 -18.74 17.25
C LYS A 146 -3.68 -19.57 17.97
N ASP A 147 -4.08 -20.37 18.95
CA ASP A 147 -3.14 -21.12 19.78
C ASP A 147 -2.52 -22.28 18.99
N ALA A 148 -3.29 -22.94 18.13
CA ALA A 148 -2.78 -23.94 17.19
C ALA A 148 -1.77 -23.32 16.20
N VAL A 149 -2.12 -22.22 15.53
CA VAL A 149 -1.21 -21.52 14.59
C VAL A 149 0.05 -21.03 15.30
N SER A 150 -0.06 -20.48 16.51
CA SER A 150 1.11 -20.03 17.29
C SER A 150 2.03 -21.21 17.64
N SER A 151 1.45 -22.32 18.13
CA SER A 151 2.21 -23.54 18.45
C SER A 151 2.95 -24.10 17.23
N LEU A 152 2.27 -24.13 16.07
CA LEU A 152 2.86 -24.57 14.80
C LEU A 152 3.97 -23.62 14.34
N ARG A 153 3.79 -22.31 14.45
CA ARG A 153 4.82 -21.33 14.05
C ARG A 153 6.05 -21.39 14.95
N ASP A 154 5.82 -21.49 16.26
CA ASP A 154 6.85 -21.30 17.26
C ASP A 154 7.77 -22.52 17.38
N ILE A 155 7.38 -23.70 16.88
CA ILE A 155 8.29 -24.86 16.82
C ILE A 155 9.50 -24.65 15.88
N GLY A 156 9.43 -23.67 14.97
CA GLY A 156 10.49 -23.36 14.00
C GLY A 156 10.12 -23.67 12.56
N ASP A 157 11.13 -23.88 11.71
CA ASP A 157 10.98 -24.09 10.28
C ASP A 157 10.09 -25.28 9.95
N GLU A 158 10.14 -26.36 10.73
CA GLU A 158 9.35 -27.57 10.48
C GLU A 158 7.85 -27.30 10.58
N GLY A 159 7.42 -26.48 11.54
CA GLY A 159 6.01 -26.16 11.70
C GLY A 159 5.53 -25.12 10.70
N ARG A 160 6.38 -24.18 10.29
CA ARG A 160 6.06 -23.23 9.22
C ARG A 160 5.97 -23.93 7.85
N LEU A 161 6.90 -24.85 7.57
CA LEU A 161 6.83 -25.73 6.40
C LEU A 161 5.56 -26.59 6.41
N PHE A 162 5.22 -27.18 7.57
CA PHE A 162 3.97 -27.93 7.72
C PHE A 162 2.74 -27.07 7.42
N MET A 163 2.75 -25.80 7.85
CA MET A 163 1.64 -24.88 7.58
C MET A 163 1.54 -24.46 6.11
N GLY A 164 2.68 -24.19 5.45
CA GLY A 164 2.72 -23.88 4.03
C GLY A 164 2.24 -25.04 3.16
N GLN A 165 2.73 -26.26 3.41
CA GLN A 165 2.30 -27.48 2.70
C GLN A 165 0.79 -27.77 2.78
N ARG A 166 0.13 -27.25 3.83
CA ARG A 166 -1.32 -27.40 4.06
C ARG A 166 -2.12 -26.18 3.62
N GLU A 167 -1.48 -25.16 3.05
CA GLU A 167 -2.06 -23.88 2.69
C GLU A 167 -2.89 -23.23 3.84
N TYR A 168 -2.45 -23.36 5.09
CA TYR A 168 -3.23 -22.81 6.21
C TYR A 168 -3.40 -21.30 6.13
N TRP A 169 -2.44 -20.59 5.54
CA TRP A 169 -2.55 -19.15 5.28
C TRP A 169 -3.79 -18.82 4.44
N ARG A 170 -4.13 -19.67 3.47
CA ARG A 170 -5.28 -19.51 2.58
C ARG A 170 -6.58 -19.64 3.35
N ARG A 171 -6.71 -20.69 4.17
CA ARG A 171 -7.90 -20.92 5.01
C ARG A 171 -8.09 -19.82 6.06
N ILE A 172 -7.00 -19.29 6.61
CA ILE A 172 -7.03 -18.15 7.53
C ILE A 172 -7.54 -16.88 6.82
N ILE A 173 -7.10 -16.61 5.59
CA ILE A 173 -7.62 -15.49 4.79
C ILE A 173 -9.13 -15.66 4.56
N VAL A 174 -9.58 -16.84 4.15
CA VAL A 174 -11.01 -17.12 3.93
C VAL A 174 -11.81 -16.91 5.22
N ALA A 175 -11.31 -17.37 6.37
CA ALA A 175 -11.96 -17.14 7.66
C ALA A 175 -12.02 -15.63 8.01
N TRP A 176 -10.96 -14.87 7.75
CA TRP A 176 -10.95 -13.42 7.93
C TRP A 176 -11.98 -12.72 7.03
N LEU A 177 -12.19 -13.20 5.81
CA LEU A 177 -13.16 -12.65 4.86
C LEU A 177 -14.61 -13.07 5.16
N ALA A 178 -14.83 -14.28 5.68
CA ALA A 178 -16.17 -14.81 5.93
C ALA A 178 -16.85 -14.18 7.16
N VAL A 179 -16.07 -13.83 8.19
CA VAL A 179 -16.61 -13.31 9.45
C VAL A 179 -16.81 -11.79 9.39
N GLU A 180 -17.88 -11.31 8.74
CA GLU A 180 -18.18 -9.86 8.64
C GLU A 180 -18.69 -9.27 9.97
N ASP A 181 -19.60 -9.99 10.63
CA ASP A 181 -20.26 -9.60 11.89
C ASP A 181 -19.51 -10.16 13.11
N SER A 182 -18.34 -9.58 13.41
CA SER A 182 -17.48 -9.94 14.53
C SER A 182 -17.52 -8.92 15.67
N SER A 183 -17.27 -9.40 16.90
CA SER A 183 -16.94 -8.53 18.03
C SER A 183 -15.53 -7.95 17.89
N ILE A 184 -15.19 -6.94 18.70
CA ILE A 184 -13.84 -6.35 18.72
C ILE A 184 -12.78 -7.41 19.08
N GLU A 185 -13.07 -8.30 20.03
CA GLU A 185 -12.16 -9.36 20.43
C GLU A 185 -11.95 -10.39 19.31
N GLU A 186 -13.01 -10.73 18.58
CA GLU A 186 -12.92 -11.60 17.41
C GLU A 186 -12.12 -10.94 16.28
N ASP A 187 -12.34 -9.64 16.05
CA ASP A 187 -11.61 -8.85 15.08
C ASP A 187 -10.09 -8.84 15.36
N VAL A 188 -9.71 -8.70 16.64
CA VAL A 188 -8.31 -8.77 17.09
C VAL A 188 -7.71 -10.14 16.78
N LEU A 189 -8.42 -11.23 17.09
CA LEU A 189 -7.96 -12.59 16.81
C LEU A 189 -7.80 -12.83 15.29
N LEU A 190 -8.81 -12.47 14.50
CA LEU A 190 -8.80 -12.62 13.05
C LEU A 190 -7.68 -11.80 12.41
N SER A 191 -7.44 -10.57 12.87
CA SER A 191 -6.40 -9.70 12.31
C SER A 191 -4.99 -10.18 12.70
N GLY A 192 -4.81 -10.67 13.92
CA GLY A 192 -3.55 -11.31 14.32
C GLY A 192 -3.26 -12.59 13.53
N LEU A 193 -4.30 -13.39 13.26
CA LEU A 193 -4.20 -14.57 12.40
C LEU A 193 -3.85 -14.19 10.96
N LEU A 194 -4.48 -13.15 10.39
CA LEU A 194 -4.18 -12.68 9.03
C LEU A 194 -2.76 -12.10 8.91
N ALA A 195 -2.26 -11.40 9.93
CA ALA A 195 -0.87 -10.95 9.96
C ALA A 195 0.10 -12.16 10.00
N THR A 196 -0.26 -13.22 10.73
CA THR A 196 0.52 -14.45 10.80
C THR A 196 0.49 -15.22 9.47
N SER A 197 -0.67 -15.27 8.79
CA SER A 197 -0.79 -15.94 7.49
C SER A 197 0.06 -15.27 6.41
N ARG A 198 0.24 -13.94 6.46
CA ARG A 198 1.21 -13.25 5.60
C ARG A 198 2.62 -13.78 5.81
N SER A 199 3.09 -13.90 7.05
CA SER A 199 4.43 -14.43 7.35
C SER A 199 4.61 -15.84 6.78
N ILE A 200 3.61 -16.70 6.98
CA ILE A 200 3.63 -18.08 6.45
C ILE A 200 3.71 -18.07 4.91
N LEU A 201 2.92 -17.22 4.25
CA LEU A 201 2.95 -17.10 2.78
C LEU A 201 4.31 -16.62 2.27
N MET A 202 4.91 -15.59 2.90
CA MET A 202 6.22 -15.08 2.51
C MET A 202 7.31 -16.16 2.64
N GLU A 203 7.25 -16.98 3.69
CA GLU A 203 8.21 -18.07 3.87
C GLU A 203 8.01 -19.22 2.88
N GLU A 204 6.77 -19.50 2.47
CA GLU A 204 6.46 -20.55 1.50
C GLU A 204 6.84 -20.14 0.07
N LYS A 205 6.49 -18.92 -0.33
CA LYS A 205 6.63 -18.43 -1.72
C LYS A 205 7.86 -17.55 -1.94
N GLY A 206 8.56 -17.15 -0.88
CA GLY A 206 9.72 -16.25 -0.98
C GLY A 206 9.35 -14.90 -1.58
N ASP A 207 10.20 -14.40 -2.48
CA ASP A 207 10.01 -13.09 -3.13
C ASP A 207 8.81 -13.07 -4.09
N ASP A 208 8.35 -14.22 -4.59
CA ASP A 208 7.16 -14.33 -5.47
C ASP A 208 5.83 -14.14 -4.72
N ALA A 209 5.88 -13.97 -3.40
CA ALA A 209 4.70 -13.91 -2.56
C ALA A 209 3.96 -12.56 -2.68
N ASN A 210 2.88 -12.52 -3.47
CA ASN A 210 2.00 -11.36 -3.55
C ASN A 210 0.75 -11.53 -2.67
N PHE A 211 0.87 -11.13 -1.40
CA PHE A 211 -0.22 -11.26 -0.41
C PHE A 211 -1.52 -10.51 -0.80
N PRO A 212 -1.48 -9.27 -1.31
CA PRO A 212 -2.67 -8.59 -1.84
C PRO A 212 -3.42 -9.37 -2.91
N ASP A 213 -2.72 -9.95 -3.89
CA ASP A 213 -3.35 -10.72 -4.96
C ASP A 213 -3.96 -12.03 -4.43
N GLU A 214 -3.31 -12.71 -3.49
CA GLU A 214 -3.88 -13.89 -2.83
C GLU A 214 -5.17 -13.57 -2.08
N ILE A 215 -5.19 -12.48 -1.31
CA ILE A 215 -6.42 -12.03 -0.63
C ILE A 215 -7.51 -11.71 -1.66
N LEU A 216 -7.14 -11.05 -2.76
CA LEU A 216 -8.07 -10.67 -3.80
C LEU A 216 -8.67 -11.89 -4.53
N VAL A 217 -7.87 -12.93 -4.79
CA VAL A 217 -8.34 -14.20 -5.38
C VAL A 217 -9.39 -14.86 -4.49
N LEU A 218 -9.17 -14.84 -3.17
CA LEU A 218 -10.03 -15.46 -2.16
C LEU A 218 -11.24 -14.62 -1.76
N GLY A 219 -11.32 -13.35 -2.19
CA GLY A 219 -12.46 -12.47 -1.97
C GLY A 219 -13.78 -13.04 -2.54
N ASN A 220 -14.89 -12.70 -1.91
CA ASN A 220 -16.23 -13.04 -2.39
C ASN A 220 -16.63 -12.16 -3.59
N GLY A 221 -17.22 -12.77 -4.62
CA GLY A 221 -17.70 -12.10 -5.84
C GLY A 221 -17.21 -12.78 -7.11
N GLU A 222 -17.93 -12.59 -8.23
CA GLU A 222 -17.54 -13.17 -9.53
C GLU A 222 -16.45 -12.33 -10.20
N LEU A 223 -16.56 -11.00 -10.12
CA LEU A 223 -15.65 -10.05 -10.76
C LEU A 223 -14.56 -9.59 -9.78
N ARG A 224 -13.35 -9.37 -10.30
CA ARG A 224 -12.18 -8.90 -9.51
C ARG A 224 -12.47 -7.60 -8.74
N GLU A 225 -13.23 -6.68 -9.34
CA GLU A 225 -13.65 -5.42 -8.69
C GLU A 225 -14.59 -5.66 -7.50
N THR A 226 -15.57 -6.56 -7.65
CA THR A 226 -16.49 -6.91 -6.54
C THR A 226 -15.73 -7.56 -5.39
N LYS A 227 -14.76 -8.44 -5.70
CA LYS A 227 -13.88 -9.03 -4.69
C LYS A 227 -13.07 -7.97 -3.95
N ALA A 228 -12.48 -7.02 -4.68
CA ALA A 228 -11.72 -5.92 -4.09
C ALA A 228 -12.59 -5.06 -3.16
N ASN A 229 -13.78 -4.68 -3.63
CA ASN A 229 -14.75 -3.94 -2.83
C ASN A 229 -15.15 -4.69 -1.56
N ASN A 230 -15.32 -6.01 -1.64
CA ASN A 230 -15.59 -6.83 -0.46
C ASN A 230 -14.44 -6.80 0.55
N VAL A 231 -13.20 -7.03 0.10
CA VAL A 231 -11.99 -7.03 0.95
C VAL A 231 -11.84 -5.69 1.67
N ILE A 232 -11.92 -4.58 0.93
CA ILE A 232 -11.77 -3.24 1.49
C ILE A 232 -12.93 -2.90 2.44
N ARG A 233 -14.17 -3.27 2.11
CA ARG A 233 -15.34 -3.07 2.98
C ARG A 233 -15.14 -3.76 4.33
N ILE A 234 -14.66 -5.00 4.34
CA ILE A 234 -14.39 -5.76 5.57
C ILE A 234 -13.27 -5.08 6.38
N ALA A 235 -12.15 -4.73 5.74
CA ALA A 235 -11.05 -4.05 6.41
C ALA A 235 -11.49 -2.72 7.06
N LEU A 236 -12.19 -1.87 6.31
CA LEU A 236 -12.70 -0.60 6.80
C LEU A 236 -13.75 -0.79 7.90
N GLY A 237 -14.59 -1.82 7.83
CA GLY A 237 -15.55 -2.17 8.88
C GLY A 237 -14.86 -2.44 10.22
N ARG A 238 -13.81 -3.27 10.21
CA ARG A 238 -12.99 -3.58 11.40
C ARG A 238 -12.28 -2.34 11.94
N ILE A 239 -11.67 -1.56 11.06
CA ILE A 239 -11.01 -0.30 11.43
C ILE A 239 -11.98 0.67 12.11
N ARG A 240 -13.21 0.84 11.59
CA ARG A 240 -14.22 1.73 12.19
C ARG A 240 -14.63 1.27 13.59
N ARG A 241 -14.80 -0.04 13.81
CA ARG A 241 -15.08 -0.59 15.15
C ARG A 241 -13.92 -0.33 16.12
N ALA A 242 -12.70 -0.59 15.69
CA ALA A 242 -11.50 -0.31 16.49
C ALA A 242 -11.32 1.18 16.80
N MET A 243 -11.63 2.05 15.83
CA MET A 243 -11.62 3.50 15.99
C MET A 243 -12.63 3.95 17.06
N SER A 244 -13.81 3.33 17.13
CA SER A 244 -14.78 3.63 18.20
C SER A 244 -14.22 3.34 19.60
N VAL A 245 -13.47 2.24 19.76
CA VAL A 245 -12.81 1.89 21.03
C VAL A 245 -11.70 2.87 21.35
N PHE A 246 -10.88 3.21 20.36
CA PHE A 246 -9.81 4.19 20.48
C PHE A 246 -10.33 5.56 20.93
N MET A 247 -11.42 6.05 20.32
CA MET A 247 -12.01 7.34 20.71
C MET A 247 -12.59 7.35 22.13
N THR A 248 -12.96 6.18 22.66
CA THR A 248 -13.53 6.05 24.01
C THR A 248 -12.42 5.95 25.07
N ASN A 249 -11.40 5.14 24.80
CA ASN A 249 -10.42 4.73 25.82
C ASN A 249 -9.02 5.34 25.60
N GLY A 250 -8.73 5.90 24.42
CA GLY A 250 -7.40 6.35 24.02
C GLY A 250 -6.39 5.22 23.78
N GLU A 251 -6.81 3.95 23.85
CA GLU A 251 -5.97 2.78 23.58
C GLU A 251 -5.93 2.48 22.08
N ASP A 252 -4.74 2.50 21.49
CA ASP A 252 -4.55 2.37 20.04
C ASP A 252 -4.04 0.99 19.60
N ALA A 253 -3.74 0.07 20.53
CA ALA A 253 -3.20 -1.25 20.18
C ALA A 253 -4.09 -2.04 19.21
N VAL A 254 -5.41 -2.04 19.45
CA VAL A 254 -6.40 -2.69 18.58
C VAL A 254 -6.44 -2.00 17.22
N LEU A 255 -6.49 -0.67 17.19
CA LEU A 255 -6.53 0.11 15.95
C LEU A 255 -5.24 -0.09 15.13
N ALA A 256 -4.08 -0.02 15.77
CA ALA A 256 -2.78 -0.26 15.15
C ALA A 256 -2.69 -1.66 14.53
N LEU A 257 -3.21 -2.70 15.20
CA LEU A 257 -3.26 -4.05 14.63
C LEU A 257 -4.06 -4.08 13.32
N HIS A 258 -5.25 -3.46 13.29
CA HIS A 258 -6.08 -3.42 12.08
C HIS A 258 -5.45 -2.58 10.96
N LEU A 259 -4.82 -1.46 11.29
CA LEU A 259 -4.09 -0.65 10.32
C LEU A 259 -2.87 -1.38 9.76
N GLY A 260 -2.16 -2.15 10.59
CA GLY A 260 -1.04 -2.98 10.14
C GLY A 260 -1.49 -4.03 9.12
N VAL A 261 -2.58 -4.73 9.42
CA VAL A 261 -3.20 -5.67 8.46
C VAL A 261 -3.64 -4.95 7.18
N PHE A 262 -4.26 -3.77 7.32
CA PHE A 262 -4.73 -3.03 6.16
C PHE A 262 -3.59 -2.50 5.28
N HIS A 263 -2.50 -2.05 5.90
CA HIS A 263 -1.26 -1.73 5.23
C HIS A 263 -0.74 -2.93 4.42
N TYR A 264 -0.72 -4.13 5.01
CA TYR A 264 -0.32 -5.35 4.28
C TYR A 264 -1.23 -5.71 3.11
N ILE A 265 -2.53 -5.47 3.22
CA ILE A 265 -3.50 -5.69 2.13
C ILE A 265 -3.23 -4.74 0.95
N LEU A 266 -2.71 -3.54 1.22
CA LEU A 266 -2.44 -2.52 0.19
C LEU A 266 -0.99 -2.52 -0.30
N LEU A 267 -0.09 -3.24 0.37
CA LEU A 267 1.32 -3.36 0.02
C LEU A 267 1.48 -4.28 -1.20
N SER A 268 1.08 -3.79 -2.37
CA SER A 268 1.31 -4.48 -3.64
C SER A 268 2.77 -4.28 -4.01
N ASP A 269 3.51 -5.36 -4.20
CA ASP A 269 4.81 -5.26 -4.84
C ASP A 269 4.58 -4.77 -6.27
N PRO A 270 5.18 -3.64 -6.69
CA PRO A 270 5.04 -3.17 -8.05
C PRO A 270 5.52 -4.17 -9.10
N GLY A 271 6.22 -5.26 -8.74
CA GLY A 271 6.44 -6.48 -9.51
C GLY A 271 6.98 -6.29 -10.94
N GLU A 272 8.07 -6.98 -11.29
CA GLU A 272 8.74 -6.90 -12.61
C GLU A 272 7.88 -7.19 -13.85
N ASN A 273 6.63 -7.63 -13.67
CA ASN A 273 5.65 -7.77 -14.75
C ASN A 273 5.13 -6.38 -15.19
N GLY A 274 6.05 -5.56 -15.70
CA GLY A 274 5.95 -4.13 -15.99
C GLY A 274 4.99 -3.73 -17.11
N THR A 275 3.82 -4.36 -17.22
CA THR A 275 2.87 -4.08 -18.30
C THR A 275 1.43 -3.99 -17.79
N HIS A 276 1.02 -2.74 -17.51
CA HIS A 276 -0.33 -2.21 -17.76
C HIS A 276 -1.48 -2.39 -16.76
N ALA A 277 -1.29 -2.91 -15.54
CA ALA A 277 -2.34 -2.77 -14.53
C ALA A 277 -2.34 -1.36 -13.92
N PHE A 278 -2.91 -0.38 -14.64
CA PHE A 278 -2.88 1.05 -14.31
C PHE A 278 -3.42 1.41 -12.91
N GLU A 279 -4.27 0.56 -12.30
CA GLU A 279 -4.70 0.70 -10.90
C GLU A 279 -4.96 -0.71 -10.31
N HIS A 280 -4.33 -1.05 -9.18
CA HIS A 280 -4.65 -2.30 -8.50
C HIS A 280 -6.10 -2.23 -7.94
N PRO A 281 -6.95 -3.26 -8.14
CA PRO A 281 -8.37 -3.20 -7.78
C PRO A 281 -8.64 -2.86 -6.31
N LEU A 282 -7.76 -3.27 -5.38
CA LEU A 282 -7.90 -2.92 -3.96
C LEU A 282 -7.77 -1.42 -3.71
N HIS A 283 -6.91 -0.71 -4.43
CA HIS A 283 -6.81 0.73 -4.28
C HIS A 283 -8.02 1.43 -4.91
N VAL A 284 -8.53 0.93 -6.05
CA VAL A 284 -9.75 1.45 -6.67
C VAL A 284 -10.93 1.35 -5.70
N ALA A 285 -11.11 0.17 -5.10
CA ALA A 285 -12.10 -0.07 -4.06
C ALA A 285 -11.92 0.86 -2.85
N LEU A 286 -10.67 1.12 -2.43
CA LEU A 286 -10.38 2.09 -1.36
C LEU A 286 -10.89 3.49 -1.68
N ARG A 287 -10.70 3.93 -2.92
CA ARG A 287 -11.20 5.23 -3.40
C ARG A 287 -12.74 5.26 -3.45
N GLU A 288 -13.37 4.20 -3.95
CA GLU A 288 -14.84 4.12 -4.09
C GLU A 288 -15.56 4.09 -2.74
N LEU A 289 -14.94 3.49 -1.71
CA LEU A 289 -15.52 3.33 -0.38
C LEU A 289 -15.16 4.46 0.60
N ASP A 290 -14.65 5.59 0.09
CA ASP A 290 -14.15 6.73 0.88
C ASP A 290 -13.14 6.30 1.97
N GLY A 291 -12.28 5.35 1.64
CA GLY A 291 -11.28 4.83 2.55
C GLY A 291 -10.27 5.91 2.99
N MET A 292 -9.94 6.84 2.10
CA MET A 292 -9.05 7.96 2.43
C MET A 292 -9.66 8.94 3.42
N GLY A 293 -10.98 9.17 3.38
CA GLY A 293 -11.69 9.93 4.42
C GLY A 293 -11.57 9.25 5.79
N VAL A 294 -11.68 7.93 5.85
CA VAL A 294 -11.48 7.15 7.09
C VAL A 294 -10.04 7.27 7.58
N VAL A 295 -9.04 7.08 6.71
CA VAL A 295 -7.61 7.17 7.06
C VAL A 295 -7.25 8.56 7.57
N LYS A 296 -7.78 9.63 6.95
CA LYS A 296 -7.66 11.00 7.47
C LYS A 296 -8.16 11.11 8.90
N GLY A 297 -9.39 10.66 9.16
CA GLY A 297 -10.00 10.78 10.49
C GLY A 297 -9.15 10.09 11.56
N ILE A 298 -8.60 8.93 11.23
CA ILE A 298 -7.68 8.18 12.09
C ILE A 298 -6.37 8.95 12.29
N LEU A 299 -5.77 9.45 11.22
CA LEU A 299 -4.51 10.18 11.27
C LEU A 299 -4.63 11.43 12.15
N SER A 300 -5.68 12.24 11.95
CA SER A 300 -5.96 13.42 12.77
C SER A 300 -6.16 13.09 14.25
N ALA A 301 -7.01 12.10 14.55
CA ALA A 301 -7.26 11.70 15.94
C ALA A 301 -6.01 11.10 16.61
N SER A 302 -5.23 10.32 15.87
CA SER A 302 -4.01 9.69 16.39
C SER A 302 -2.93 10.73 16.68
N MET A 303 -2.77 11.75 15.83
CA MET A 303 -1.86 12.87 16.12
C MET A 303 -2.32 13.65 17.35
N TRP A 304 -3.64 13.91 17.47
CA TRP A 304 -4.20 14.59 18.65
C TRP A 304 -3.92 13.85 19.97
N HIS A 305 -3.94 12.52 19.94
CA HIS A 305 -3.64 11.67 21.10
C HIS A 305 -2.17 11.21 21.17
N SER A 306 -1.28 11.77 20.35
CA SER A 306 0.15 11.41 20.29
C SER A 306 0.43 9.92 20.10
N LYS A 307 -0.38 9.24 19.29
CA LYS A 307 -0.30 7.80 19.00
C LYS A 307 0.51 7.52 17.73
N TRP A 308 1.82 7.72 17.83
CA TRP A 308 2.70 7.76 16.67
C TRP A 308 2.86 6.44 15.91
N THR A 309 2.66 5.29 16.55
CA THR A 309 2.58 4.00 15.84
C THR A 309 1.40 3.98 14.88
N THR A 310 0.24 4.43 15.34
CA THR A 310 -1.01 4.51 14.55
C THR A 310 -0.91 5.57 13.46
N VAL A 311 -0.28 6.72 13.74
CA VAL A 311 0.09 7.73 12.73
C VAL A 311 0.98 7.12 11.64
N SER A 312 2.03 6.39 12.04
CA SER A 312 2.99 5.80 11.11
C SER A 312 2.35 4.78 10.17
N LEU A 313 1.49 3.91 10.68
CA LEU A 313 0.75 2.94 9.88
C LEU A 313 -0.24 3.61 8.93
N SER A 314 -0.91 4.67 9.39
CA SER A 314 -1.81 5.47 8.55
C SER A 314 -1.05 6.15 7.40
N LEU A 315 0.13 6.70 7.66
CA LEU A 315 1.02 7.26 6.63
C LEU A 315 1.47 6.18 5.64
N GLY A 316 1.78 4.98 6.11
CA GLY A 316 2.08 3.82 5.26
C GLY A 316 0.92 3.48 4.32
N ILE A 317 -0.32 3.49 4.81
CA ILE A 317 -1.52 3.27 4.00
C ILE A 317 -1.68 4.36 2.94
N VAL A 318 -1.50 5.64 3.32
CA VAL A 318 -1.55 6.77 2.38
C VAL A 318 -0.49 6.58 1.28
N PHE A 319 0.75 6.27 1.67
CA PHE A 319 1.85 6.05 0.74
C PHE A 319 1.56 4.89 -0.22
N CYS A 320 1.13 3.73 0.29
CA CYS A 320 0.78 2.58 -0.54
C CYS A 320 -0.34 2.94 -1.52
N HIS A 321 -1.39 3.64 -1.06
CA HIS A 321 -2.51 4.03 -1.92
C HIS A 321 -2.12 4.99 -3.04
N LEU A 322 -1.35 6.03 -2.73
CA LEU A 322 -0.94 7.03 -3.72
C LEU A 322 0.14 6.50 -4.67
N SER A 323 0.99 5.58 -4.22
CA SER A 323 1.96 4.92 -5.08
C SER A 323 1.30 3.89 -6.01
N GLY A 324 0.29 3.18 -5.50
CA GLY A 324 -0.47 2.17 -6.25
C GLY A 324 -1.55 2.73 -7.18
N ILE A 325 -1.96 3.99 -6.99
CA ILE A 325 -2.81 4.72 -7.94
C ILE A 325 -2.13 6.02 -8.35
N ARG A 326 -1.56 6.03 -9.57
CA ARG A 326 -1.07 7.25 -10.21
C ARG A 326 -2.18 8.05 -10.89
N SER A 327 -3.33 8.18 -10.22
CA SER A 327 -4.44 8.99 -10.69
C SER A 327 -4.40 10.39 -10.10
N SER A 328 -4.47 11.40 -10.96
CA SER A 328 -4.65 12.78 -10.53
C SER A 328 -5.96 13.00 -9.78
N ASP A 329 -7.01 12.21 -10.06
CA ASP A 329 -8.28 12.30 -9.31
C ASP A 329 -8.09 11.81 -7.87
N THR A 330 -7.38 10.69 -7.69
CA THR A 330 -7.02 10.17 -6.36
C THR A 330 -6.15 11.14 -5.59
N LEU A 331 -5.10 11.68 -6.22
CA LEU A 331 -4.25 12.72 -5.63
C LEU A 331 -5.06 13.96 -5.27
N LYS A 332 -5.87 14.48 -6.19
CA LYS A 332 -6.71 15.65 -5.96
C LYS A 332 -7.67 15.45 -4.78
N LYS A 333 -8.37 14.31 -4.73
CA LYS A 333 -9.26 13.97 -3.60
C LYS A 333 -8.49 13.88 -2.29
N SER A 334 -7.29 13.30 -2.32
CA SER A 334 -6.41 13.22 -1.15
C SER A 334 -5.97 14.60 -0.67
N LEU A 335 -5.70 15.53 -1.59
CA LEU A 335 -5.43 16.93 -1.25
C LEU A 335 -6.66 17.67 -0.73
N GLU A 336 -7.84 17.45 -1.31
CA GLU A 336 -9.11 18.05 -0.87
C GLU A 336 -9.50 17.63 0.55
N ILE A 337 -9.08 16.44 0.98
CA ILE A 337 -9.23 16.02 2.37
C ILE A 337 -8.11 16.57 3.27
N GLY A 338 -7.21 17.43 2.81
CA GLY A 338 -6.19 18.08 3.63
C GLY A 338 -4.99 17.19 3.95
N LEU A 339 -4.57 16.34 3.01
CA LEU A 339 -3.40 15.47 3.19
C LEU A 339 -2.13 16.27 3.48
N VAL A 340 -1.95 17.43 2.86
CA VAL A 340 -0.70 18.20 2.99
C VAL A 340 -0.50 18.73 4.40
N GLU A 341 -1.58 19.20 5.01
CA GLU A 341 -1.62 19.67 6.39
C GLU A 341 -1.30 18.53 7.36
N LEU A 342 -1.80 17.32 7.08
CA LEU A 342 -1.50 16.13 7.89
C LEU A 342 -0.04 15.69 7.73
N LEU A 343 0.51 15.73 6.51
CA LEU A 343 1.92 15.44 6.27
C LEU A 343 2.82 16.49 6.92
N TRP A 344 2.44 17.76 6.82
CA TRP A 344 3.13 18.86 7.47
C TRP A 344 3.20 18.62 8.98
N GLU A 345 2.06 18.35 9.61
CA GLU A 345 1.99 18.12 11.04
C GLU A 345 2.78 16.88 11.47
N ALA A 346 2.62 15.75 10.77
CA ALA A 346 3.37 14.54 11.08
C ALA A 346 4.90 14.73 10.91
N SER A 347 5.34 15.57 9.96
CA SER A 347 6.77 15.80 9.72
C SER A 347 7.47 16.53 10.86
N LYS A 348 6.74 17.37 11.62
CA LYS A 348 7.25 18.03 12.85
C LYS A 348 7.59 17.01 13.93
N HIS A 349 7.01 15.81 13.86
CA HIS A 349 7.17 14.73 14.82
C HIS A 349 7.83 13.50 14.18
N SER A 350 8.60 13.68 13.11
CA SER A 350 9.21 12.57 12.34
C SER A 350 10.08 11.63 13.19
N GLU A 351 10.72 12.14 14.24
CA GLU A 351 11.51 11.34 15.20
C GLU A 351 10.65 10.35 16.01
N GLN A 352 9.36 10.65 16.21
CA GLN A 352 8.43 9.79 16.95
C GLN A 352 7.75 8.73 16.06
N LEU A 353 7.87 8.88 14.74
CA LEU A 353 7.36 7.90 13.78
C LEU A 353 8.23 6.63 13.79
N ASN A 354 7.64 5.48 13.53
CA ASN A 354 8.40 4.24 13.29
C ASN A 354 8.99 4.22 11.87
N ASP A 355 9.71 3.15 11.50
CA ASP A 355 10.35 3.04 10.18
C ASP A 355 9.37 3.17 9.01
N ILE A 356 8.18 2.58 9.12
CA ILE A 356 7.13 2.67 8.09
C ILE A 356 6.72 4.13 7.92
N GLY A 357 6.43 4.83 9.03
CA GLY A 357 5.99 6.22 9.02
C GLY A 357 7.05 7.15 8.44
N ARG A 358 8.32 7.00 8.87
CA ARG A 358 9.45 7.78 8.37
C ARG A 358 9.71 7.55 6.88
N ALA A 359 9.77 6.29 6.44
CA ALA A 359 9.97 6.00 5.02
C ALA A 359 8.82 6.58 4.18
N SER A 360 7.58 6.39 4.62
CA SER A 360 6.38 6.86 3.92
C SER A 360 6.37 8.38 3.79
N ILE A 361 6.59 9.12 4.90
CA ILE A 361 6.55 10.58 4.87
C ILE A 361 7.69 11.17 4.04
N THR A 362 8.88 10.58 4.10
CA THR A 362 10.02 10.99 3.28
C THR A 362 9.71 10.85 1.80
N VAL A 363 9.20 9.70 1.35
CA VAL A 363 8.87 9.49 -0.07
C VAL A 363 7.70 10.38 -0.50
N LEU A 364 6.67 10.52 0.33
CA LEU A 364 5.53 11.38 0.05
C LEU A 364 5.96 12.85 -0.16
N ILE A 365 6.83 13.39 0.70
CA ILE A 365 7.27 14.79 0.63
C ILE A 365 8.35 15.00 -0.42
N ARG A 366 9.35 14.12 -0.51
CA ARG A 366 10.51 14.32 -1.39
C ARG A 366 10.23 13.97 -2.85
N GLU A 367 9.39 12.97 -3.09
CA GLU A 367 9.18 12.41 -4.42
C GLU A 367 7.75 12.67 -4.90
N LEU A 368 6.76 12.09 -4.21
CA LEU A 368 5.39 12.03 -4.72
C LEU A 368 4.74 13.42 -4.85
N LEU A 369 4.83 14.27 -3.82
CA LEU A 369 4.22 15.60 -3.83
C LEU A 369 4.85 16.51 -4.91
N PRO A 370 6.18 16.71 -4.98
CA PRO A 370 6.81 17.49 -6.03
C PRO A 370 6.45 17.01 -7.45
N GLU A 371 6.48 15.70 -7.68
CA GLU A 371 6.10 15.12 -8.98
C GLU A 371 4.63 15.41 -9.32
N SER A 372 3.74 15.31 -8.33
CA SER A 372 2.31 15.55 -8.51
C SER A 372 1.98 17.01 -8.83
N LEU A 373 2.82 17.97 -8.40
CA LEU A 373 2.63 19.40 -8.67
C LEU A 373 2.83 19.78 -10.16
N ILE A 374 3.25 18.83 -11.00
CA ILE A 374 3.17 19.01 -12.46
C ILE A 374 1.72 19.06 -12.96
N LEU A 375 0.77 18.54 -12.19
CA LEU A 375 -0.63 18.51 -12.52
C LEU A 375 -1.32 19.78 -12.05
N ARG A 376 -2.02 20.46 -12.97
CA ARG A 376 -2.71 21.72 -12.68
C ARG A 376 -3.76 21.57 -11.59
N SER A 377 -4.52 20.48 -11.64
CA SER A 377 -5.56 20.18 -10.65
C SER A 377 -4.99 20.04 -9.24
N VAL A 378 -3.81 19.42 -9.10
CA VAL A 378 -3.08 19.23 -7.84
C VAL A 378 -2.60 20.58 -7.31
N VAL A 379 -1.94 21.40 -8.13
CA VAL A 379 -1.48 22.74 -7.69
C VAL A 379 -2.63 23.64 -7.25
N LYS A 380 -3.78 23.55 -7.93
CA LYS A 380 -4.97 24.30 -7.54
C LYS A 380 -5.59 23.79 -6.23
N GLY A 381 -5.53 22.48 -5.99
CA GLY A 381 -6.07 21.84 -4.79
C GLY A 381 -5.16 21.92 -3.57
N CYS A 382 -3.90 22.31 -3.76
CA CYS A 382 -2.89 22.40 -2.72
C CYS A 382 -2.73 23.86 -2.27
N ASP A 383 -3.27 24.22 -1.11
CA ASP A 383 -3.07 25.55 -0.51
C ASP A 383 -1.87 25.54 0.44
N LEU A 384 -0.71 25.86 -0.12
CA LEU A 384 0.55 25.93 0.62
C LEU A 384 0.78 27.30 1.29
N ASP A 385 -0.02 28.32 0.96
CA ASP A 385 0.22 29.67 1.47
C ASP A 385 -0.08 29.75 2.98
N GLU A 386 -1.13 29.05 3.42
CA GLU A 386 -1.50 28.94 4.83
C GLU A 386 -0.39 28.25 5.66
N LEU A 387 0.10 27.10 5.17
CA LEU A 387 1.16 26.35 5.85
C LEU A 387 2.46 27.14 5.98
N ARG A 388 2.84 27.87 4.92
CA ARG A 388 4.05 28.71 4.92
C ARG A 388 3.99 29.81 5.99
N SER A 389 2.83 30.42 6.19
CA SER A 389 2.65 31.52 7.14
C SER A 389 2.81 31.08 8.60
N SER A 390 2.54 29.80 8.90
CA SER A 390 2.50 29.28 10.26
C SER A 390 3.87 28.95 10.86
N THR A 391 4.94 28.80 10.06
CA THR A 391 6.17 28.13 10.56
C THR A 391 7.44 28.43 9.75
N ALA A 392 7.79 29.70 9.57
CA ALA A 392 9.01 30.10 8.83
C ALA A 392 10.34 29.57 9.42
N SER A 393 10.38 29.13 10.69
CA SER A 393 11.60 28.69 11.38
C SER A 393 11.84 27.18 11.40
N ILE A 394 10.89 26.34 10.97
CA ILE A 394 10.93 24.87 11.10
C ILE A 394 10.92 24.19 9.71
N LEU A 395 11.25 24.95 8.66
CA LEU A 395 11.26 24.42 7.30
C LEU A 395 12.52 23.58 7.09
N GLY A 396 12.38 22.26 7.12
CA GLY A 396 13.39 21.35 6.58
C GLY A 396 13.53 21.51 5.07
N ASP A 397 14.70 21.15 4.52
CA ASP A 397 15.03 21.29 3.09
C ASP A 397 13.98 20.66 2.16
N ASP A 398 13.39 19.54 2.59
CA ASP A 398 12.36 18.81 1.83
C ASP A 398 11.11 19.65 1.57
N TRP A 399 10.62 20.33 2.60
CA TRP A 399 9.45 21.19 2.46
C TRP A 399 9.79 22.46 1.70
N ALA A 400 10.98 23.03 1.88
CA ALA A 400 11.44 24.17 1.09
C ALA A 400 11.40 23.86 -0.41
N ASN A 401 11.80 22.66 -0.82
CA ASN A 401 11.66 22.19 -2.19
C ASN A 401 10.19 22.10 -2.63
N VAL A 402 9.30 21.48 -1.84
CA VAL A 402 7.86 21.41 -2.16
C VAL A 402 7.26 22.81 -2.37
N PHE A 403 7.57 23.75 -1.48
CA PHE A 403 7.13 25.14 -1.58
C PHE A 403 7.66 25.87 -2.81
N SER A 404 8.94 25.65 -3.16
CA SER A 404 9.54 26.24 -4.36
C SER A 404 8.85 25.70 -5.61
N VAL A 405 8.75 24.36 -5.73
CA VAL A 405 8.10 23.71 -6.88
C VAL A 405 6.66 24.16 -7.02
N HIS A 406 5.90 24.25 -5.92
CA HIS A 406 4.52 24.72 -5.97
C HIS A 406 4.41 26.16 -6.48
N GLU A 407 5.23 27.09 -5.97
CA GLU A 407 5.19 28.49 -6.39
C GLU A 407 5.64 28.69 -7.83
N ASP A 408 6.67 27.96 -8.27
CA ASP A 408 7.13 27.97 -9.66
C ASP A 408 6.02 27.49 -10.60
N ARG A 409 5.36 26.38 -10.23
CA ARG A 409 4.25 25.82 -11.02
C ARG A 409 3.05 26.76 -10.99
N LYS A 410 2.63 27.27 -9.83
CA LYS A 410 1.56 28.27 -9.66
C LYS A 410 1.82 29.51 -10.49
N SER A 411 3.04 30.04 -10.49
CA SER A 411 3.46 31.19 -11.29
C SER A 411 3.38 30.88 -12.79
N LEU A 412 3.86 29.72 -13.22
CA LEU A 412 3.74 29.24 -14.60
C LEU A 412 2.27 29.12 -15.02
N TYR A 413 1.41 28.52 -14.18
CA TYR A 413 -0.03 28.42 -14.44
C TYR A 413 -0.67 29.80 -14.59
N GLN A 414 -0.38 30.72 -13.68
CA GLN A 414 -0.92 32.08 -13.73
C GLN A 414 -0.41 32.83 -14.97
N ALA A 415 0.86 32.68 -15.35
CA ALA A 415 1.41 33.25 -16.56
C ALA A 415 0.72 32.71 -17.81
N LEU A 416 0.48 31.39 -17.88
CA LEU A 416 -0.25 30.75 -18.98
C LEU A 416 -1.72 31.17 -19.02
N VAL A 417 -2.40 31.32 -17.88
CA VAL A 417 -3.78 31.83 -17.83
C VAL A 417 -3.83 33.29 -18.26
N ARG A 418 -2.91 34.13 -17.80
CA ARG A 418 -2.81 35.54 -18.21
C ARG A 418 -2.49 35.66 -19.71
N ARG A 419 -1.62 34.80 -20.24
CA ARG A 419 -1.36 34.68 -21.68
C ARG A 419 -2.63 34.24 -22.41
N ASN A 420 -3.32 33.20 -21.98
CA ASN A 420 -4.57 32.79 -22.63
C ASN A 420 -5.69 33.86 -22.56
N GLY A 421 -5.64 34.77 -21.59
CA GLY A 421 -6.57 35.91 -21.49
C GLY A 421 -6.11 37.18 -22.20
N LYS A 422 -4.82 37.36 -22.52
CA LYS A 422 -4.26 38.61 -23.07
C LYS A 422 -3.44 38.43 -24.35
N GLU A 423 -2.74 37.32 -24.46
CA GLU A 423 -2.03 36.89 -25.65
C GLU A 423 -3.05 36.32 -26.63
N LYS A 424 -3.29 37.10 -27.68
CA LYS A 424 -4.25 36.77 -28.72
C LYS A 424 -3.88 35.43 -29.35
N ILE A 425 -4.64 34.38 -29.03
CA ILE A 425 -4.45 33.02 -29.56
C ILE A 425 -4.41 33.10 -31.09
N ARG A 426 -3.37 32.54 -31.71
CA ARG A 426 -3.26 32.52 -33.19
C ARG A 426 -4.17 31.45 -33.77
N CYS A 427 -4.64 31.69 -34.99
CA CYS A 427 -5.41 30.69 -35.71
C CYS A 427 -4.51 29.50 -36.00
N GLY A 428 -4.98 28.28 -35.71
CA GLY A 428 -4.25 27.03 -35.97
C GLY A 428 -4.14 26.68 -37.46
N ASN A 429 -4.67 27.52 -38.36
CA ASN A 429 -4.37 27.43 -39.78
C ASN A 429 -3.06 28.20 -40.04
N PRO A 430 -1.96 27.55 -40.49
CA PRO A 430 -0.68 28.22 -40.70
C PRO A 430 -0.72 29.34 -41.75
N ARG A 431 -1.71 29.32 -42.65
CA ARG A 431 -1.94 30.40 -43.64
C ARG A 431 -2.74 31.59 -43.08
N CYS A 432 -3.20 31.52 -41.84
CA CYS A 432 -4.04 32.54 -41.24
C CYS A 432 -3.27 33.27 -40.14
N SER A 433 -3.04 34.57 -40.33
CA SER A 433 -2.39 35.44 -39.35
C SER A 433 -3.35 36.00 -38.29
N MET A 434 -4.64 35.62 -38.35
CA MET A 434 -5.65 36.10 -37.41
C MET A 434 -5.32 35.67 -35.98
N ARG A 435 -5.62 36.58 -35.06
CA ARG A 435 -5.36 36.49 -33.64
C ARG A 435 -6.66 36.77 -32.88
N GLU A 436 -6.96 35.97 -31.86
CA GLU A 436 -8.19 36.07 -31.09
C GLU A 436 -8.28 37.46 -30.44
N THR A 437 -9.47 38.07 -30.43
CA THR A 437 -9.67 39.38 -29.79
C THR A 437 -10.86 39.30 -28.86
N ASN A 438 -11.03 40.27 -27.97
CA ASN A 438 -12.20 40.34 -27.07
C ASN A 438 -13.54 40.28 -27.84
N LEU A 439 -13.56 40.68 -29.11
CA LEU A 439 -14.75 40.68 -29.97
C LEU A 439 -14.95 39.39 -30.76
N LEU A 440 -13.89 38.59 -30.96
CA LEU A 440 -13.92 37.43 -31.84
C LEU A 440 -13.30 36.24 -31.13
N ARG A 441 -14.16 35.39 -30.57
CA ARG A 441 -13.75 34.13 -29.94
C ARG A 441 -13.48 33.05 -30.99
N PHE A 442 -12.31 32.43 -30.92
CA PHE A 442 -11.95 31.35 -31.81
C PHE A 442 -12.69 30.07 -31.41
N LYS A 443 -13.01 29.25 -32.40
CA LYS A 443 -13.61 27.94 -32.18
C LYS A 443 -12.51 26.94 -31.89
N THR A 444 -12.65 26.13 -30.86
CA THR A 444 -11.74 25.03 -30.55
C THR A 444 -12.04 23.83 -31.45
N CYS A 445 -11.01 23.05 -31.78
CA CYS A 445 -11.20 21.72 -32.35
C CYS A 445 -12.00 20.87 -31.36
N ALA A 446 -13.15 20.33 -31.76
CA ALA A 446 -14.02 19.58 -30.85
C ALA A 446 -13.37 18.30 -30.30
N LYS A 447 -12.41 17.72 -31.05
CA LYS A 447 -11.77 16.45 -30.72
C LYS A 447 -10.57 16.65 -29.78
N CYS A 448 -9.48 17.29 -30.23
CA CYS A 448 -8.29 17.49 -29.37
C CYS A 448 -8.43 18.68 -28.41
N GLN A 449 -9.23 19.69 -28.77
CA GLN A 449 -9.38 20.97 -28.03
C GLN A 449 -8.08 21.75 -27.78
N LEU A 450 -6.99 21.41 -28.48
CA LEU A 450 -5.70 22.11 -28.41
C LEU A 450 -5.52 23.15 -29.52
N ARG A 451 -6.19 22.98 -30.68
CA ARG A 451 -6.17 23.96 -31.78
C ARG A 451 -7.40 24.87 -31.76
N PHE A 452 -7.18 26.13 -32.12
CA PHE A 452 -8.18 27.20 -32.14
C PHE A 452 -8.26 27.80 -33.55
N TYR A 453 -9.46 28.08 -34.04
CA TYR A 453 -9.68 28.57 -35.40
C TYR A 453 -10.60 29.79 -35.43
N CYS A 454 -10.21 30.82 -36.19
CA CYS A 454 -11.03 32.02 -36.35
C CYS A 454 -12.32 31.78 -37.15
N SER A 455 -12.37 30.72 -37.96
CA SER A 455 -13.51 30.38 -38.82
C SER A 455 -13.57 28.88 -39.15
N ARG A 456 -14.73 28.42 -39.63
CA ARG A 456 -14.89 27.03 -40.12
C ARG A 456 -13.99 26.75 -41.32
N ALA A 457 -13.80 27.72 -42.21
CA ALA A 457 -12.92 27.57 -43.39
C ALA A 457 -11.47 27.32 -42.97
N CYS A 458 -10.96 28.05 -41.98
CA CYS A 458 -9.61 27.82 -41.45
C CYS A 458 -9.47 26.45 -40.78
N HIS A 459 -10.50 25.99 -40.06
CA HIS A 459 -10.49 24.64 -39.50
C HIS A 459 -10.44 23.56 -40.59
N VAL A 460 -11.30 23.66 -41.62
CA VAL A 460 -11.35 22.69 -42.73
C VAL A 460 -10.03 22.66 -43.49
N HIS A 461 -9.44 23.82 -43.78
CA HIS A 461 -8.13 23.90 -44.42
C HIS A 461 -7.05 23.26 -43.55
N ALA A 462 -6.98 23.60 -42.26
CA ALA A 462 -5.98 23.01 -41.37
C ALA A 462 -6.14 21.49 -41.24
N TRP A 463 -7.39 21.01 -41.19
CA TRP A 463 -7.75 19.60 -41.09
C TRP A 463 -7.34 18.80 -42.33
N ASN A 464 -7.62 19.31 -43.53
CA ASN A 464 -7.38 18.59 -44.78
C ASN A 464 -5.97 18.82 -45.37
N GLU A 465 -5.43 20.05 -45.27
CA GLU A 465 -4.23 20.47 -46.00
C GLU A 465 -3.02 20.72 -45.10
N ALA A 466 -3.22 21.09 -43.83
CA ALA A 466 -2.12 21.45 -42.92
C ALA A 466 -1.76 20.35 -41.90
N GLY A 467 -2.19 19.11 -42.13
CA GLY A 467 -1.82 17.96 -41.30
C GLY A 467 -2.52 17.88 -39.93
N HIS A 468 -3.45 18.78 -39.59
CA HIS A 468 -4.09 18.78 -38.27
C HIS A 468 -4.87 17.47 -38.00
N ARG A 469 -5.39 16.79 -39.03
CA ARG A 469 -6.09 15.51 -38.83
C ARG A 469 -5.18 14.44 -38.20
N ALA A 470 -3.96 14.28 -38.71
CA ALA A 470 -2.99 13.31 -38.20
C ALA A 470 -2.50 13.71 -36.81
N GLU A 471 -2.16 14.99 -36.62
CA GLU A 471 -1.79 15.57 -35.32
C GLU A 471 -2.90 15.35 -34.28
N CYS A 472 -4.14 15.67 -34.63
CA CYS A 472 -5.30 15.51 -33.75
C CYS A 472 -5.52 14.05 -33.38
N GLN A 473 -5.30 13.12 -34.30
CA GLN A 473 -5.42 11.68 -34.02
C GLN A 473 -4.32 11.21 -33.06
N SER A 474 -3.07 11.64 -33.26
CA SER A 474 -1.96 11.34 -32.35
C SER A 474 -2.21 11.91 -30.94
N ILE A 475 -2.59 13.19 -30.84
CA ILE A 475 -2.94 13.83 -29.58
C ILE A 475 -4.10 13.12 -28.87
N CYS A 476 -5.15 12.75 -29.62
CA CYS A 476 -6.26 11.99 -29.03
C CYS A 476 -5.82 10.60 -28.59
N GLY A 477 -4.94 9.92 -29.33
CA GLY A 477 -4.32 8.67 -28.90
C GLY A 477 -3.56 8.82 -27.59
N ILE A 478 -2.70 9.84 -27.49
CA ILE A 478 -1.97 10.16 -26.24
C ILE A 478 -2.96 10.45 -25.10
N ILE A 479 -3.98 11.26 -25.34
CA ILE A 479 -5.01 11.55 -24.35
C ILE A 479 -5.73 10.26 -23.92
N ASP A 480 -6.08 9.39 -24.86
CA ASP A 480 -6.79 8.14 -24.58
C ASP A 480 -5.91 7.16 -23.80
N THR A 481 -4.61 7.10 -24.09
CA THR A 481 -3.61 6.35 -23.31
C THR A 481 -3.42 6.93 -21.90
N LEU A 482 -3.32 8.26 -21.77
CA LEU A 482 -3.11 8.96 -20.49
C LEU A 482 -4.39 9.11 -19.64
N LYS A 483 -5.58 8.92 -20.22
CA LYS A 483 -6.87 8.96 -19.52
C LYS A 483 -6.98 7.92 -18.39
N LEU A 484 -6.07 6.94 -18.36
CA LEU A 484 -5.92 5.95 -17.31
C LEU A 484 -5.29 6.57 -16.04
N GLY A 485 -6.00 7.53 -15.46
CA GLY A 485 -5.66 8.12 -14.16
C GLY A 485 -5.50 9.64 -14.17
N VAL A 486 -5.12 10.27 -15.29
CA VAL A 486 -4.92 11.72 -15.33
C VAL A 486 -6.17 12.45 -15.84
N LEU A 487 -6.56 13.54 -15.16
CA LEU A 487 -7.70 14.36 -15.54
C LEU A 487 -7.44 14.94 -16.93
N HIS A 488 -8.48 14.88 -17.77
CA HIS A 488 -8.40 15.37 -19.14
C HIS A 488 -7.97 16.85 -19.23
N SER A 489 -8.30 17.66 -18.21
CA SER A 489 -7.84 19.05 -18.09
C SER A 489 -6.33 19.18 -17.85
N ASP A 490 -5.74 18.24 -17.10
CA ASP A 490 -4.31 18.25 -16.79
C ASP A 490 -3.50 17.76 -17.99
N ILE A 491 -3.94 16.71 -18.67
CA ILE A 491 -3.30 16.24 -19.91
C ILE A 491 -3.27 17.36 -20.95
N LYS A 492 -4.40 18.05 -21.16
CA LYS A 492 -4.46 19.20 -22.06
C LYS A 492 -3.53 20.32 -21.64
N TYR A 493 -3.44 20.56 -20.33
CA TYR A 493 -2.52 21.56 -19.81
C TYR A 493 -1.07 21.19 -20.13
N LEU A 494 -0.65 19.96 -19.83
CA LEU A 494 0.70 19.47 -20.08
C LEU A 494 1.06 19.55 -21.57
N LEU A 495 0.18 19.05 -22.44
CA LEU A 495 0.38 19.10 -23.90
C LEU A 495 0.47 20.54 -24.42
N ARG A 496 -0.34 21.45 -23.86
CA ARG A 496 -0.30 22.86 -24.26
C ARG A 496 0.98 23.54 -23.81
N THR A 497 1.41 23.31 -22.57
CA THR A 497 2.68 23.85 -22.07
C THR A 497 3.86 23.33 -22.90
N ALA A 498 3.90 22.03 -23.17
CA ALA A 498 4.93 21.42 -24.03
C ALA A 498 4.93 22.03 -25.45
N HIS A 499 3.75 22.20 -26.06
CA HIS A 499 3.63 22.83 -27.38
C HIS A 499 4.09 24.30 -27.37
N ASP A 500 3.70 25.08 -26.37
CA ASP A 500 4.05 26.51 -26.28
C ASP A 500 5.54 26.71 -26.02
N ASP A 501 6.19 25.83 -25.26
CA ASP A 501 7.63 25.86 -25.02
C ASP A 501 8.42 25.42 -26.27
N ALA A 502 7.96 24.38 -26.97
CA ALA A 502 8.55 23.99 -28.26
C ALA A 502 8.44 25.10 -29.31
N GLN A 503 7.27 25.75 -29.41
CA GLN A 503 7.09 26.88 -30.33
C GLN A 503 8.01 28.06 -29.98
N ARG A 504 8.20 28.34 -28.68
CA ARG A 504 9.10 29.41 -28.24
C ARG A 504 10.55 29.10 -28.64
N TYR A 505 10.99 27.86 -28.44
CA TYR A 505 12.32 27.43 -28.85
C TYR A 505 12.55 27.62 -30.36
N LEU A 506 11.56 27.26 -31.19
CA LEU A 506 11.62 27.48 -32.64
C LEU A 506 11.66 28.97 -33.01
N ASP A 507 10.85 29.79 -32.34
CA ASP A 507 10.80 31.24 -32.56
C ASP A 507 12.13 31.92 -32.15
N GLU A 508 12.79 31.44 -31.09
CA GLU A 508 14.07 31.96 -30.57
C GLU A 508 15.27 31.53 -31.42
N THR A 509 15.31 30.25 -31.83
CA THR A 509 16.43 29.71 -32.62
C THR A 509 16.43 30.19 -34.06
N LYS A 510 15.26 30.58 -34.60
CA LYS A 510 15.05 30.95 -36.02
C LYS A 510 15.48 29.87 -37.02
N GLU A 511 15.91 28.70 -36.56
CA GLU A 511 16.16 27.54 -37.40
C GLU A 511 14.80 26.94 -37.73
N ILE A 512 14.35 27.21 -38.96
CA ILE A 512 13.13 26.60 -39.48
C ILE A 512 13.43 25.12 -39.61
N PRO A 513 12.71 24.24 -38.90
CA PRO A 513 12.86 22.82 -39.13
C PRO A 513 12.51 22.56 -40.58
N THR A 514 13.40 21.92 -41.33
CA THR A 514 13.09 21.53 -42.71
C THR A 514 11.82 20.67 -42.70
N SER A 515 10.99 20.73 -43.75
CA SER A 515 9.61 20.21 -43.78
C SER A 515 9.42 18.71 -43.47
N THR A 516 10.50 18.00 -43.17
CA THR A 516 10.59 16.61 -42.74
C THR A 516 10.79 16.44 -41.21
N GLN A 517 11.02 17.51 -40.45
CA GLN A 517 11.22 17.45 -39.01
C GLN A 517 9.87 17.63 -38.30
N ALA A 518 9.25 16.51 -37.93
CA ALA A 518 8.07 16.50 -37.07
C ALA A 518 8.51 16.57 -35.59
N LEU A 519 7.89 17.47 -34.83
CA LEU A 519 8.07 17.53 -33.39
C LEU A 519 7.33 16.35 -32.75
N PHE A 520 8.05 15.26 -32.48
CA PHE A 520 7.51 14.14 -31.71
C PHE A 520 7.67 14.43 -30.24
N VAL A 521 6.56 14.41 -29.51
CA VAL A 521 6.56 14.43 -28.05
C VAL A 521 6.60 12.97 -27.61
N HIS A 522 7.80 12.46 -27.32
CA HIS A 522 7.94 11.12 -26.76
C HIS A 522 7.70 11.20 -25.26
N TYR A 523 6.64 10.52 -24.81
CA TYR A 523 6.36 10.33 -23.40
C TYR A 523 6.99 9.00 -22.97
N THR A 524 8.13 9.07 -22.29
CA THR A 524 8.73 7.88 -21.68
C THR A 524 8.52 7.96 -20.18
N GLN A 525 7.68 7.07 -19.65
CA GLN A 525 7.58 6.88 -18.20
C GLN A 525 8.72 5.95 -17.78
N VAL A 526 9.81 6.52 -17.26
CA VAL A 526 10.91 5.72 -16.74
C VAL A 526 10.51 5.22 -15.35
N LEU A 527 10.07 3.96 -15.28
CA LEU A 527 9.83 3.25 -14.02
C LEU A 527 11.17 2.76 -13.49
N HIS A 528 11.80 3.53 -12.60
CA HIS A 528 12.83 2.97 -11.71
C HIS A 528 12.13 2.21 -10.58
N THR A 529 11.97 0.91 -10.76
CA THR A 529 11.56 -0.03 -9.72
C THR A 529 12.81 -0.64 -9.08
N ASP A 530 13.62 0.16 -8.39
CA ASP A 530 14.44 -0.38 -7.30
C ASP A 530 15.03 0.72 -6.42
N ILE A 531 14.64 0.76 -5.14
CA ILE A 531 15.29 1.62 -4.13
C ILE A 531 16.58 0.96 -3.61
N ASN A 532 16.81 -0.33 -3.90
CA ASN A 532 17.90 -1.11 -3.30
C ASN A 532 19.09 -1.44 -4.22
N GLN A 533 19.08 -1.09 -5.52
CA GLN A 533 20.22 -1.35 -6.41
C GLN A 533 20.88 -0.08 -6.98
N ARG A 534 21.91 0.41 -6.27
CA ARG A 534 22.87 1.42 -6.77
C ARG A 534 23.99 0.81 -7.63
N ARG A 535 23.68 0.01 -8.65
CA ARG A 535 24.68 -0.36 -9.67
C ARG A 535 24.09 -0.23 -11.07
N GLY A 536 24.65 0.74 -11.80
CA GLY A 536 24.12 1.26 -13.04
C GLY A 536 23.98 0.24 -14.15
N VAL A 537 22.74 0.01 -14.56
CA VAL A 537 22.30 -0.14 -15.93
C VAL A 537 20.89 0.48 -15.97
N GLU A 538 20.66 1.50 -16.80
CA GLU A 538 19.32 2.06 -17.02
C GLU A 538 18.54 1.13 -17.95
N PRO A 539 17.38 0.58 -17.55
CA PRO A 539 16.48 -0.05 -18.50
C PRO A 539 15.66 1.03 -19.22
N VAL A 540 15.86 1.16 -20.53
CA VAL A 540 14.96 1.88 -21.43
C VAL A 540 13.87 0.90 -21.86
N ILE A 541 12.63 1.12 -21.42
CA ILE A 541 11.46 0.37 -21.92
C ILE A 541 10.91 1.16 -23.11
N ASP A 542 11.07 0.60 -24.31
CA ASP A 542 10.44 1.10 -25.53
C ASP A 542 8.98 0.65 -25.57
N ILE A 543 8.05 1.60 -25.64
CA ILE A 543 6.63 1.29 -25.87
C ILE A 543 6.36 1.61 -27.33
N MET A 544 6.48 0.64 -28.23
CA MET A 544 5.81 0.62 -29.53
C MET A 544 6.02 -0.74 -30.22
N ASP A 545 5.00 -1.61 -30.19
CA ASP A 545 4.71 -2.57 -31.24
C ASP A 545 3.19 -2.57 -31.45
N ASP A 546 2.75 -2.64 -32.71
CA ASP A 546 1.35 -2.61 -33.20
C ASP A 546 0.68 -1.26 -33.50
N ILE A 547 1.43 -0.30 -34.05
CA ILE A 547 0.87 0.59 -35.08
C ILE A 547 1.73 0.45 -36.34
N GLN A 548 1.25 -0.30 -37.33
CA GLN A 548 1.88 -0.32 -38.66
C GLN A 548 1.78 1.08 -39.28
N VAL A 549 2.86 1.84 -39.15
CA VAL A 549 3.14 3.02 -39.98
C VAL A 549 3.77 2.49 -41.28
N PRO A 550 3.39 3.01 -42.48
CA PRO A 550 3.99 2.56 -43.73
C PRO A 550 5.53 2.70 -43.71
N GLU A 551 6.24 1.67 -44.20
CA GLU A 551 7.72 1.53 -44.21
C GLU A 551 8.52 2.66 -44.90
N SER A 552 7.88 3.75 -45.33
CA SER A 552 8.55 4.90 -45.93
C SER A 552 9.05 5.96 -44.92
N VAL A 553 8.99 5.70 -43.60
CA VAL A 553 9.37 6.67 -42.56
C VAL A 553 10.10 5.98 -41.40
N ILE A 554 11.35 5.56 -41.61
CA ILE A 554 12.26 5.19 -40.51
C ILE A 554 13.64 5.80 -40.81
N LEU A 555 14.12 6.71 -39.95
CA LEU A 555 15.45 7.34 -39.97
C LEU A 555 15.94 7.61 -38.53
N PRO A 556 17.27 7.67 -38.28
CA PRO A 556 17.89 7.46 -36.95
C PRO A 556 17.96 8.70 -36.03
N ASP A 557 18.14 8.43 -34.73
CA ASP A 557 17.80 9.25 -33.55
C ASP A 557 18.60 10.54 -33.26
N LEU A 558 17.89 11.52 -32.70
CA LEU A 558 18.43 12.58 -31.84
C LEU A 558 17.45 12.81 -30.68
N GLN A 559 17.88 12.59 -29.43
CA GLN A 559 17.06 12.79 -28.24
C GLN A 559 17.37 14.15 -27.60
N PHE A 560 16.38 15.04 -27.49
CA PHE A 560 16.45 16.17 -26.57
C PHE A 560 15.96 15.70 -25.20
N HIS A 561 16.88 15.60 -24.25
CA HIS A 561 16.51 15.39 -22.86
C HIS A 561 16.14 16.74 -22.25
N TYR A 562 14.85 16.92 -21.94
CA TYR A 562 14.46 17.96 -20.99
C TYR A 562 14.92 17.52 -19.59
N ARG A 563 16.14 17.90 -19.22
CA ARG A 563 16.57 17.84 -17.82
C ARG A 563 16.01 19.07 -17.13
N CYS A 564 14.92 18.89 -16.41
CA CYS A 564 14.68 19.75 -15.27
C CYS A 564 15.83 19.46 -14.29
N ASP A 565 16.53 20.46 -13.74
CA ASP A 565 17.53 20.24 -12.67
C ASP A 565 16.91 19.67 -11.38
N PHE A 566 15.62 19.35 -11.42
CA PHE A 566 14.82 18.73 -10.38
C PHE A 566 14.53 17.28 -10.76
N SER A 567 14.59 16.39 -9.78
CA SER A 567 14.32 14.95 -9.85
C SER A 567 12.86 14.61 -10.15
N CYS A 568 12.30 15.13 -11.25
CA CYS A 568 10.97 14.77 -11.76
C CYS A 568 11.12 13.74 -12.89
N ARG A 569 10.53 12.55 -12.72
CA ARG A 569 10.66 11.37 -13.59
C ARG A 569 9.82 11.38 -14.89
N ILE A 570 9.45 12.57 -15.39
CA ILE A 570 8.69 12.70 -16.63
C ILE A 570 9.65 13.18 -17.72
N GLN A 571 10.11 12.25 -18.55
CA GLN A 571 10.87 12.59 -19.73
C GLN A 571 9.90 12.90 -20.87
N ILE A 572 9.82 14.19 -21.21
CA ILE A 572 9.21 14.65 -22.46
C ILE A 572 10.36 14.87 -23.43
N SER A 573 10.60 13.88 -24.30
CA SER A 573 11.65 13.98 -25.31
C SER A 573 11.09 14.64 -26.56
N PHE A 574 11.82 15.61 -27.10
CA PHE A 574 11.59 16.15 -28.43
C PHE A 574 12.67 15.58 -29.35
N SER A 575 12.34 15.15 -30.57
CA SER A 575 13.33 14.64 -31.54
C SER A 575 13.43 15.60 -32.73
N LEU A 576 14.66 15.98 -33.10
CA LEU A 576 14.99 16.75 -34.32
C LEU A 576 16.18 16.08 -35.04
N CYS A 577 16.03 15.68 -36.30
CA CYS A 577 17.08 15.01 -37.08
C CYS A 577 18.34 15.88 -37.36
N GLY A 578 19.55 15.34 -37.12
CA GLY A 578 20.81 15.75 -37.75
C GLY A 578 22.09 15.74 -36.88
N GLU A 579 23.10 14.95 -37.31
CA GLU A 579 24.53 14.80 -36.88
C GLU A 579 24.99 15.02 -35.43
N THR A 580 25.70 14.01 -34.92
CA THR A 580 26.18 13.84 -33.55
C THR A 580 27.41 14.69 -33.22
N ARG A 581 27.32 15.53 -32.18
CA ARG A 581 28.48 15.97 -31.37
C ARG A 581 28.12 15.94 -29.89
N PHE A 582 28.82 15.10 -29.13
CA PHE A 582 28.73 15.07 -27.68
C PHE A 582 29.54 16.23 -27.09
N ILE A 583 28.88 17.11 -26.33
CA ILE A 583 29.55 18.05 -25.44
C ILE A 583 29.16 17.66 -24.01
N TRP A 584 30.13 17.12 -23.27
CA TRP A 584 30.06 16.99 -21.82
C TRP A 584 30.33 18.35 -21.20
N THR A 585 29.37 18.91 -20.46
CA THR A 585 29.64 19.99 -19.50
C THR A 585 29.41 19.47 -18.10
N HIS A 586 30.52 19.16 -17.43
CA HIS A 586 30.57 18.96 -15.99
C HIS A 586 30.56 20.35 -15.33
N SER A 587 29.43 20.79 -14.78
CA SER A 587 29.42 21.90 -13.83
C SER A 587 29.63 21.34 -12.42
N GLY A 588 30.89 20.99 -12.12
CA GLY A 588 31.33 20.79 -10.76
C GLY A 588 31.39 22.14 -10.05
N LEU A 589 30.78 22.22 -8.87
CA LEU A 589 31.06 23.25 -7.89
C LEU A 589 32.58 23.31 -7.66
N HIS A 590 33.21 24.37 -8.13
CA HIS A 590 34.54 24.77 -7.70
C HIS A 590 34.41 25.24 -6.25
N ASP A 591 35.03 24.49 -5.34
CA ASP A 591 35.29 24.88 -3.97
C ASP A 591 36.51 25.82 -3.96
N PRO A 592 36.40 27.10 -3.55
CA PRO A 592 37.55 28.01 -3.49
C PRO A 592 37.89 28.32 -2.04
N ALA A 593 38.49 27.38 -1.29
CA ALA A 593 39.18 27.71 -0.04
C ALA A 593 40.07 26.57 0.49
N ALA A 594 41.30 26.46 -0.04
CA ALA A 594 42.43 25.92 0.73
C ALA A 594 43.76 26.36 0.08
N SER A 595 44.10 27.63 0.25
CA SER A 595 45.48 28.10 0.18
C SER A 595 45.85 28.62 1.57
N GLY A 596 46.72 27.88 2.25
CA GLY A 596 47.30 28.25 3.54
C GLY A 596 48.50 27.35 3.79
N ASP A 597 49.67 27.88 3.43
CA ASP A 597 50.99 27.35 3.73
C ASP A 597 51.18 27.15 5.24
N ASP A 598 51.51 25.92 5.65
CA ASP A 598 52.69 25.52 6.45
C ASP A 598 52.75 23.99 6.59
#